data_AF-A0A8J8AF26-F1
#
_entry.id   AF-A0A8J8AF26-F1
#
_cell.length_a   1.000
_cell.length_b   1.000
_cell.length_c   1.000
_cell.angle_alpha   90.00
_cell.angle_beta   90.00
_cell.angle_gamma   90.00
#
_symmetry.space_group_name_H-M   'P 1'
#
loop_
_entity.id
_entity.type
_entity.pdbx_description
1 polymer ?
#
loop_
_entity_poly.entity_id
_entity_poly.type
_entity_poly.pdbx_seq_one_letter_code
_entity_poly.pdbx_strand_id
1 'polypeptide(L)'
;MPTKRGTWHLLKLVYVNPPYISKAMAHFAGDMAVLEELGTLKEKTVEVIKESLGTKRDEIDLSISDLILIPVERLPEDDRKLLLKVAQELEGDAKLKIVRR
;
A
#
# COMPACT_ATOMS: atom_id res chain seq x y z
N MET A 1 23.85 4.16 17.61
CA MET A 1 23.61 4.84 16.32
C MET A 1 22.11 4.91 16.08
N PRO A 2 21.48 6.09 15.95
CA PRO A 2 20.11 6.15 15.50
C PRO A 2 20.11 6.05 13.97
N THR A 3 19.86 4.85 13.44
CA THR A 3 19.49 4.71 12.03
C THR A 3 18.28 5.60 11.78
N LYS A 4 18.35 6.56 10.85
CA LYS A 4 17.19 7.32 10.37
C LYS A 4 16.09 6.31 10.05
N ARG A 5 15.09 6.16 10.93
CA ARG A 5 13.97 5.25 10.70
C ARG A 5 13.11 5.91 9.65
N GLY A 6 13.29 5.51 8.39
CA GLY A 6 12.38 5.89 7.32
C GLY A 6 10.96 5.49 7.69
N THR A 7 10.00 6.31 7.28
CA THR A 7 8.57 6.10 7.60
C THR A 7 8.03 5.05 6.64
N TRP A 8 7.12 4.20 7.12
CA TRP A 8 6.46 3.23 6.25
C TRP A 8 5.21 3.87 5.65
N HIS A 9 5.10 3.81 4.32
CA HIS A 9 3.98 4.37 3.59
C HIS A 9 3.15 3.24 2.97
N LEU A 10 1.84 3.34 3.14
CA LEU A 10 0.86 2.49 2.47
C LEU A 10 0.40 3.20 1.20
N LEU A 11 0.63 2.56 0.06
CA LEU A 11 0.32 3.07 -1.26
C LEU A 11 -0.74 2.20 -1.93
N LYS A 12 -1.63 2.80 -2.71
CA LYS A 12 -2.57 2.13 -3.61
C LYS A 12 -2.11 2.30 -5.04
N LEU A 13 -2.04 1.21 -5.79
CA LEU A 13 -1.84 1.24 -7.23
C LEU A 13 -3.20 1.44 -7.91
N VAL A 14 -3.34 2.55 -8.64
CA VAL A 14 -4.53 2.89 -9.40
C VAL A 14 -4.17 2.92 -10.88
N TYR A 15 -4.86 2.11 -11.68
CA TYR A 15 -4.76 2.18 -13.13
C TYR A 15 -5.71 3.26 -13.64
N VAL A 16 -5.15 4.35 -14.15
CA VAL A 16 -5.94 5.41 -14.79
C VAL A 16 -5.92 5.14 -16.28
N ASN A 17 -7.07 4.80 -16.85
CA ASN A 17 -7.29 4.80 -18.29
C ASN A 17 -7.83 6.18 -18.69
N PRO A 18 -7.00 7.11 -19.21
CA PRO A 18 -7.45 8.48 -19.40
C PRO A 18 -8.17 8.58 -20.76
N PRO A 19 -9.47 8.97 -20.82
CA PRO A 19 -10.12 9.18 -22.11
C PRO A 19 -9.60 10.44 -22.84
N TYR A 20 -8.93 11.39 -22.15
CA TYR A 20 -8.58 12.71 -22.71
C TYR A 20 -7.34 13.37 -22.06
N ILE A 21 -6.22 12.67 -21.85
CA ILE A 21 -4.97 13.38 -21.52
C ILE A 21 -4.31 13.85 -22.83
N SER A 22 -4.50 15.14 -23.06
CA SER A 22 -3.79 16.06 -23.97
C SER A 22 -2.57 15.49 -24.72
N LYS A 23 -2.51 15.82 -26.03
CA LYS A 23 -1.46 15.57 -27.04
C LYS A 23 0.01 15.50 -26.57
N ALA A 24 0.36 16.06 -25.42
CA ALA A 24 1.69 15.97 -24.81
C ALA A 24 2.00 14.61 -24.16
N MET A 25 1.00 13.86 -23.69
CA MET A 25 1.21 12.54 -23.07
C MET A 25 1.00 11.34 -24.01
N ALA A 26 0.66 11.61 -25.28
CA ALA A 26 0.45 10.60 -26.32
C ALA A 26 1.70 9.74 -26.65
N HIS A 27 2.87 10.09 -26.11
CA HIS A 27 4.10 9.29 -26.23
C HIS A 27 4.23 8.18 -25.17
N PHE A 28 3.39 8.18 -24.14
CA PHE A 28 3.31 7.07 -23.17
C PHE A 28 2.07 6.24 -23.49
N ALA A 29 2.13 5.49 -24.59
CA ALA A 29 1.12 4.49 -24.92
C ALA A 29 1.25 3.32 -23.93
N GLY A 30 0.56 3.42 -22.80
CA GLY A 30 0.50 2.40 -21.77
C GLY A 30 -0.40 2.87 -20.63
N ASP A 31 -1.07 1.93 -19.97
CA ASP A 31 -1.87 2.22 -18.78
C ASP A 31 -1.02 2.99 -17.77
N MET A 32 -1.43 4.22 -17.42
CA MET A 32 -0.73 4.99 -16.39
C MET A 32 -1.11 4.41 -15.02
N ALA A 33 -0.15 3.72 -14.41
CA ALA A 33 -0.27 3.27 -13.03
C ALA A 33 0.18 4.41 -12.10
N VAL A 34 -0.77 4.97 -11.36
CA VAL A 34 -0.53 6.01 -10.35
C VAL A 34 -0.43 5.34 -8.98
N LEU A 35 0.57 5.75 -8.18
CA LEU A 35 0.68 5.36 -6.78
C LEU A 35 0.08 6.46 -5.92
N GLU A 36 -1.08 6.20 -5.33
CA GLU A 36 -1.73 7.08 -4.37
C GLU A 36 -1.28 6.74 -2.95
N GLU A 37 -0.86 7.72 -2.16
CA GLU A 37 -0.49 7.51 -0.77
C GLU A 37 -1.74 7.53 0.13
N LEU A 38 -2.02 6.42 0.79
CA LEU A 38 -3.18 6.25 1.66
C LEU A 38 -2.89 6.66 3.11
N GLY A 39 -1.61 6.62 3.50
CA GLY A 39 -1.16 7.04 4.82
C GLY A 39 0.14 6.35 5.23
N THR A 40 0.50 6.53 6.50
CA THR A 40 1.70 5.95 7.09
C THR A 40 1.36 4.85 8.08
N LEU A 41 2.29 3.89 8.22
CA LEU A 41 2.19 2.77 9.13
C LEU A 41 3.33 2.82 10.15
N LYS A 42 3.04 2.38 11.37
CA LYS A 42 4.05 2.22 12.42
C LYS A 42 4.88 0.97 12.12
N GLU A 43 6.15 1.00 12.51
CA GLU A 43 7.10 -0.13 12.31
C GLU A 43 6.52 -1.45 12.83
N LYS A 44 5.90 -1.43 14.02
CA LYS A 44 5.26 -2.61 14.64
C LYS A 44 4.18 -3.23 13.74
N THR A 45 3.42 -2.41 13.03
CA THR A 45 2.38 -2.87 12.11
C THR A 45 3.00 -3.59 10.93
N VAL A 46 4.05 -2.99 10.34
CA VAL A 46 4.77 -3.59 9.23
C VAL A 46 5.46 -4.90 9.64
N GLU A 47 6.00 -4.99 10.85
CA GLU A 47 6.54 -6.24 11.41
C GLU A 47 5.48 -7.33 11.49
N VAL A 48 4.28 -7.03 12.01
CA VAL A 48 3.16 -7.99 12.06
C VAL A 48 2.74 -8.43 10.65
N ILE A 49 2.71 -7.51 9.68
CA ILE A 49 2.38 -7.83 8.28
C ILE A 49 3.46 -8.74 7.68
N LYS A 50 4.74 -8.42 7.89
CA LYS A 50 5.89 -9.22 7.45
C LYS A 50 5.84 -10.64 8.02
N GLU A 51 5.55 -10.78 9.31
CA GLU A 51 5.36 -12.07 9.98
C GLU A 51 4.22 -12.86 9.36
N SER A 52 3.07 -12.22 9.14
CA SER A 52 1.85 -12.87 8.63
C SER A 52 2.01 -13.39 7.20
N LEU A 53 2.79 -12.68 6.38
CA LEU A 53 3.05 -13.02 4.98
C LEU A 53 4.36 -13.81 4.78
N GLY A 54 5.10 -14.07 5.85
CA GLY A 54 6.38 -14.78 5.80
C GLY A 54 7.47 -14.07 4.99
N THR A 55 7.40 -12.74 4.85
CA THR A 55 8.35 -11.94 4.06
C THR A 55 9.30 -11.14 4.94
N LYS A 56 10.53 -10.94 4.46
CA LYS A 56 11.53 -10.06 5.09
C LYS A 56 11.92 -8.88 4.22
N ARG A 57 11.21 -8.67 3.10
CA ARG A 57 11.50 -7.61 2.14
C ARG A 57 11.21 -6.23 2.74
N ASP A 58 11.92 -5.22 2.24
CA ASP A 58 11.68 -3.82 2.59
C ASP A 58 10.61 -3.15 1.71
N GLU A 59 10.08 -3.90 0.76
CA GLU A 59 8.88 -3.56 -0.01
C GLU A 59 7.93 -4.76 0.03
N ILE A 60 6.66 -4.50 0.29
CA ILE A 60 5.62 -5.52 0.43
C ILE A 60 4.49 -5.16 -0.54
N ASP A 61 4.29 -6.00 -1.55
CA ASP A 61 3.12 -5.93 -2.40
C ASP A 61 2.00 -6.75 -1.76
N LEU A 62 0.81 -6.17 -1.69
CA LEU A 62 -0.36 -6.75 -1.02
C LEU A 62 -1.55 -6.75 -1.98
N SER A 63 -2.28 -7.84 -1.99
CA SER A 63 -3.63 -7.93 -2.50
C SER A 63 -4.66 -7.74 -1.38
N ILE A 64 -5.92 -7.51 -1.74
CA ILE A 64 -7.03 -7.47 -0.75
C ILE A 64 -7.10 -8.78 0.04
N SER A 65 -6.84 -9.93 -0.59
CA SER A 65 -6.86 -11.24 0.06
C SER A 65 -5.78 -11.38 1.12
N ASP A 66 -4.61 -10.76 0.94
CA ASP A 66 -3.53 -10.78 1.92
C ASP A 66 -3.91 -10.04 3.21
N LEU A 67 -4.82 -9.06 3.14
CA LEU A 67 -5.28 -8.34 4.31
C LEU A 67 -6.01 -9.24 5.31
N ILE A 68 -6.64 -10.32 4.84
CA ILE A 68 -7.36 -11.30 5.67
C ILE A 68 -6.40 -12.09 6.57
N LEU A 69 -5.14 -12.24 6.12
CA LEU A 69 -4.11 -12.96 6.86
C LEU A 69 -3.50 -12.12 7.99
N ILE A 70 -3.74 -10.81 8.00
CA ILE A 70 -3.16 -9.90 8.98
C ILE A 70 -4.00 -9.94 10.26
N PRO A 71 -3.43 -10.30 11.42
CA PRO A 71 -4.14 -10.30 12.70
C PRO A 71 -4.32 -8.86 13.19
N VAL A 72 -5.43 -8.22 12.79
CA VAL A 72 -5.72 -6.80 13.04
C VAL A 72 -5.77 -6.44 14.52
N GLU A 73 -6.00 -7.41 15.40
CA GLU A 73 -6.01 -7.26 16.86
C GLU A 73 -4.61 -6.98 17.44
N ARG A 74 -3.55 -7.39 16.73
CA ARG A 74 -2.15 -7.13 17.13
C ARG A 74 -1.68 -5.73 16.73
N LEU A 75 -2.48 -5.00 15.95
CA LEU A 75 -2.10 -3.72 15.36
C LEU A 75 -2.45 -2.54 16.29
N PRO A 76 -1.66 -1.44 16.25
CA PRO A 76 -2.06 -0.16 16.84
C PRO A 76 -3.42 0.30 16.31
N GLU A 77 -4.20 1.00 17.16
CA GLU A 77 -5.57 1.38 16.83
C GLU A 77 -5.67 2.25 15.56
N ASP A 78 -4.78 3.24 15.40
CA ASP A 78 -4.75 4.13 14.23
C ASP A 78 -4.53 3.36 12.94
N ASP A 79 -3.50 2.50 12.91
CA ASP A 79 -3.12 1.68 11.77
C ASP A 79 -4.21 0.65 11.43
N ARG A 80 -4.86 0.08 12.46
CA ARG A 80 -6.02 -0.80 12.28
C ARG A 80 -7.17 -0.06 11.60
N LYS A 81 -7.50 1.17 12.03
CA LYS A 81 -8.54 1.99 11.41
C LYS A 81 -8.19 2.31 9.96
N LEU A 82 -6.93 2.65 9.68
CA LEU A 82 -6.45 2.90 8.32
C LEU A 82 -6.64 1.67 7.44
N LEU A 83 -6.15 0.50 7.87
CA LEU A 83 -6.25 -0.73 7.08
C LEU A 83 -7.71 -1.16 6.86
N LEU A 84 -8.59 -0.99 7.85
CA LEU A 84 -10.02 -1.29 7.70
C LEU A 84 -10.70 -0.34 6.71
N LYS A 85 -10.39 0.96 6.79
CA LYS A 85 -10.91 1.94 5.83
C LYS A 85 -10.45 1.58 4.41
N VAL A 86 -9.18 1.27 4.25
CA VAL A 86 -8.60 0.87 2.97
C VAL A 86 -9.26 -0.42 2.46
N ALA A 87 -9.46 -1.43 3.30
CA ALA A 87 -10.16 -2.66 2.91
C ALA A 87 -11.61 -2.42 2.46
N GLN A 88 -12.29 -1.40 3.00
CA GLN A 88 -13.65 -1.01 2.59
C GLN A 88 -13.69 -0.21 1.28
N GLU A 89 -12.64 0.56 0.99
CA GLU A 89 -12.55 1.45 -0.19
C GLU A 89 -11.84 0.79 -1.39
N LEU A 90 -11.24 -0.39 -1.21
CA LEU A 90 -10.57 -1.12 -2.28
C LEU A 90 -11.59 -1.89 -3.13
N GLU A 91 -11.58 -1.61 -4.43
CA GLU A 91 -12.34 -2.36 -5.43
C GLU A 91 -11.49 -3.52 -5.97
N GLY A 92 -12.10 -4.70 -6.08
CA GLY A 92 -11.66 -5.89 -6.82
C GLY A 92 -10.16 -6.16 -6.95
N ASP A 93 -9.55 -5.59 -7.98
CA ASP A 93 -8.18 -5.85 -8.45
C ASP A 93 -7.14 -4.85 -7.93
N ALA A 94 -7.54 -3.94 -7.04
CA ALA A 94 -6.64 -2.95 -6.49
C ALA A 94 -5.45 -3.60 -5.76
N LYS A 95 -4.24 -3.14 -6.10
CA LYS A 95 -3.00 -3.58 -5.46
C LYS A 95 -2.54 -2.54 -4.46
N LEU A 96 -2.09 -3.01 -3.32
CA LEU A 96 -1.50 -2.20 -2.28
C LEU A 96 0.01 -2.43 -2.25
N LYS A 97 0.75 -1.42 -1.81
CA LYS A 97 2.19 -1.51 -1.62
C LYS A 97 2.61 -0.82 -0.34
N ILE A 98 3.43 -1.49 0.47
CA ILE A 98 4.08 -0.91 1.64
C ILE A 98 5.56 -0.71 1.30
N VAL A 99 6.04 0.53 1.45
CA VAL A 99 7.45 0.90 1.19
C VAL A 99 7.99 1.77 2.31
N ARG A 100 9.31 1.69 2.53
CA ARG A 100 10.02 2.60 3.43
C ARG A 100 10.54 3.81 2.66
N ARG A 101 10.25 5.03 3.11
CA ARG A 101 10.76 6.29 2.54
C ARG A 101 11.48 7.15 3.59
#